data_AF-A0A379VM36-F1
#
_entry.id   AF-A0A379VM36-F1
#
_cell.length_a   1.000
_cell.length_b   1.000
_cell.length_c   1.000
_cell.angle_alpha   90.00
_cell.angle_beta   90.00
_cell.angle_gamma   90.00
#
_symmetry.space_group_name_H-M   'P 1'
#
loop_
_entity.id
_entity.type
_entity.pdbx_description
1 polymer ?
#
loop_
_entity_poly.entity_id
_entity_poly.type
_entity_poly.pdbx_seq_one_letter_code
_entity_poly.pdbx_strand_id
1 'polypeptide(L)'
;MSQTVSPNWKNGQTHLINPHIILSKEPQGFIADATINTPNGHLVASAKHEDMYTAINELINKLERQLNKVQHKGEARRATASVKDASFVEAEEE
;
A
#
# COMPACT_ATOMS: atom_id res chain seq x y z
N MET A 1 37.64 10.68 0.46
CA MET A 1 36.30 11.27 0.23
C MET A 1 35.45 10.18 -0.40
N SER A 2 34.51 9.60 0.34
CA SER A 2 33.58 8.60 -0.20
C SER A 2 32.20 9.23 -0.24
N GLN A 3 31.64 9.36 -1.44
CA GLN A 3 30.30 9.91 -1.64
C GLN A 3 29.34 8.72 -1.78
N THR A 4 28.60 8.42 -0.72
CA THR A 4 27.57 7.39 -0.74
C THR A 4 26.31 7.95 -1.39
N VAL A 5 26.00 7.49 -2.61
CA VAL A 5 24.72 7.78 -3.26
C VAL A 5 23.71 6.77 -2.73
N SER A 6 22.86 7.21 -1.81
CA SER A 6 21.76 6.38 -1.30
C SER A 6 20.63 6.33 -2.35
N PRO A 7 20.17 5.15 -2.77
CA PRO A 7 19.04 5.05 -3.67
C PRO A 7 17.77 5.55 -2.99
N ASN A 8 17.05 6.46 -3.64
CA ASN A 8 15.78 7.00 -3.17
C ASN A 8 14.64 6.01 -3.51
N TRP A 9 14.62 4.85 -2.86
CA TRP A 9 13.42 4.03 -2.81
C TRP A 9 12.56 4.60 -1.68
N LYS A 10 11.43 5.25 -2.01
CA LYS A 10 10.39 5.52 -1.01
C LYS A 10 9.84 4.15 -0.60
N ASN A 11 10.47 3.57 0.41
CA ASN A 11 10.15 2.31 1.06
C ASN A 11 8.72 2.33 1.57
N GLY A 12 7.77 1.87 0.75
CA GLY A 12 6.45 1.47 1.22
C GLY A 12 6.52 0.11 1.92
N GLN A 13 7.35 -0.05 2.96
CA GLN A 13 7.22 -1.19 3.86
C GLN A 13 5.88 -1.04 4.57
N THR A 14 4.88 -1.78 4.13
CA THR A 14 3.60 -1.84 4.81
C THR A 14 3.59 -3.06 5.72
N HIS A 15 3.18 -2.86 6.96
CA HIS A 15 2.96 -3.99 7.85
C HIS A 15 1.69 -4.73 7.39
N LEU A 16 1.84 -5.99 6.98
CA LEU A 16 0.71 -6.85 6.67
C LEU A 16 0.20 -7.47 7.97
N ILE A 17 -1.02 -7.14 8.34
CA ILE A 17 -1.69 -7.63 9.54
C ILE A 17 -2.63 -8.75 9.12
N ASN A 18 -2.40 -9.96 9.64
CA ASN A 18 -3.21 -11.16 9.40
C ASN A 18 -3.53 -11.39 7.90
N PRO A 19 -2.51 -11.56 7.04
CA PRO A 19 -2.77 -11.89 5.65
C PRO A 19 -3.45 -13.26 5.56
N HIS A 20 -4.64 -13.31 4.95
CA HIS A 20 -5.38 -14.52 4.71
C HIS A 20 -5.51 -14.75 3.20
N ILE A 21 -4.90 -15.83 2.71
CA ILE A 21 -4.88 -16.19 1.29
C ILE A 21 -5.52 -17.56 1.14
N ILE A 22 -6.46 -17.68 0.22
CA ILE A 22 -7.12 -18.93 -0.14
C ILE A 22 -6.82 -19.21 -1.60
N LEU A 23 -6.30 -20.40 -1.87
CA LEU A 23 -6.16 -20.93 -3.22
C LEU A 23 -7.10 -22.12 -3.38
N SER A 24 -8.05 -22.01 -4.29
CA SER A 24 -9.07 -23.03 -4.55
C SER A 24 -8.97 -23.53 -5.99
N LYS A 25 -9.17 -24.83 -6.19
CA LYS A 25 -9.30 -25.44 -7.53
C LYS A 25 -10.77 -25.69 -7.82
N GLU A 26 -11.28 -25.10 -8.88
CA GLU A 26 -12.61 -25.33 -9.44
C GLU A 26 -12.51 -26.16 -10.73
N PRO A 27 -13.60 -26.79 -11.20
CA PRO A 27 -13.61 -27.47 -12.50
C PRO A 27 -13.21 -26.55 -13.67
N GLN A 28 -13.53 -25.26 -13.57
CA GLN A 28 -13.22 -24.23 -14.57
C GLN A 28 -11.87 -23.52 -14.38
N GLY A 29 -11.00 -23.97 -13.46
CA GLY A 29 -9.68 -23.37 -13.24
C GLY A 29 -9.34 -23.16 -11.76
N PHE A 30 -8.52 -22.14 -11.47
CA PHE A 30 -8.07 -21.80 -10.13
C PHE A 30 -8.62 -20.45 -9.70
N ILE A 31 -8.96 -20.34 -8.42
CA ILE A 31 -9.30 -19.08 -7.75
C ILE A 31 -8.22 -18.79 -6.72
N ALA A 32 -7.66 -17.58 -6.76
CA ALA A 32 -6.82 -17.04 -5.72
C ALA A 32 -7.53 -15.85 -5.06
N ASP A 33 -7.86 -15.97 -3.77
CA ASP A 33 -8.50 -14.95 -2.95
C ASP A 33 -7.55 -14.48 -1.85
N ALA A 34 -7.59 -13.18 -1.53
CA ALA A 34 -6.86 -12.65 -0.39
C ALA A 34 -7.64 -11.55 0.34
N THR A 35 -7.51 -11.58 1.66
CA THR A 35 -7.92 -10.50 2.57
C THR A 35 -6.73 -10.17 3.46
N ILE A 36 -6.26 -8.93 3.41
CA ILE A 36 -5.08 -8.48 4.15
C ILE A 36 -5.39 -7.14 4.80
N ASN A 37 -5.15 -7.03 6.10
CA ASN A 37 -5.28 -5.75 6.79
C ASN A 37 -3.93 -5.02 6.73
N THR A 38 -3.97 -3.71 6.50
CA THR A 38 -2.79 -2.84 6.66
C THR A 38 -3.17 -1.66 7.56
N PRO A 39 -2.20 -0.99 8.20
CA PRO A 39 -2.47 0.23 8.96
C PRO A 39 -3.22 1.31 8.16
N ASN A 40 -3.02 1.33 6.83
CA ASN A 40 -3.54 2.37 5.95
C ASN A 40 -4.85 1.95 5.23
N GLY A 41 -5.34 0.73 5.47
CA GLY A 41 -6.60 0.22 4.92
C GLY A 41 -6.61 -1.28 4.66
N HIS A 42 -7.79 -1.82 4.36
CA HIS A 42 -7.96 -3.24 4.01
C HIS A 42 -7.69 -3.46 2.51
N LEU A 43 -7.00 -4.56 2.21
CA LEU A 43 -6.81 -5.06 0.86
C LEU A 43 -7.64 -6.33 0.69
N VAL A 44 -8.51 -6.35 -0.31
CA VAL A 44 -9.38 -7.50 -0.60
C VAL A 44 -9.40 -7.72 -2.10
N ALA A 45 -8.96 -8.89 -2.56
CA ALA A 45 -8.88 -9.20 -3.97
C ALA A 45 -9.17 -10.67 -4.25
N SER A 46 -9.66 -10.93 -5.46
CA SER A 46 -9.95 -12.25 -6.01
C SER A 46 -9.53 -12.29 -7.46
N ALA A 47 -8.94 -13.40 -7.92
CA ALA A 47 -8.59 -13.64 -9.31
C ALA A 47 -8.89 -15.09 -9.70
N LYS A 48 -9.31 -15.29 -10.95
CA LYS A 48 -9.65 -16.60 -11.50
C LYS A 48 -8.93 -16.80 -12.82
N HIS A 49 -8.27 -17.94 -12.99
CA HIS A 49 -7.60 -18.27 -14.24
C HIS A 49 -7.41 -19.80 -14.39
N GLU A 50 -7.35 -20.30 -15.62
CA GLU A 50 -7.12 -21.74 -15.89
C GLU A 50 -5.73 -22.20 -15.45
N ASP A 51 -4.73 -21.36 -15.65
CA ASP A 51 -3.39 -21.49 -15.08
C ASP A 51 -3.30 -20.89 -13.66
N MET A 52 -2.84 -21.70 -12.70
CA MET A 52 -2.71 -21.35 -11.28
C MET A 52 -1.77 -20.17 -11.04
N TYR A 53 -0.63 -20.11 -11.72
CA TYR A 53 0.35 -19.05 -11.54
C TYR A 53 -0.15 -17.74 -12.11
N THR A 54 -0.90 -17.78 -13.21
CA THR A 54 -1.57 -16.59 -13.75
C THR A 54 -2.64 -16.08 -12.78
N ALA A 55 -3.44 -16.95 -12.16
CA ALA A 55 -4.41 -16.53 -11.14
C ALA A 55 -3.72 -15.82 -9.95
N ILE A 56 -2.59 -16.36 -9.49
CA ILE A 56 -1.78 -15.75 -8.42
C ILE A 56 -1.21 -14.39 -8.85
N ASN A 57 -0.64 -14.30 -10.05
CA ASN A 57 -0.09 -13.05 -10.57
C ASN A 57 -1.17 -11.97 -10.71
N GLU A 58 -2.36 -12.33 -11.19
CA GLU A 58 -3.50 -11.43 -11.25
C GLU A 58 -3.97 -10.97 -9.87
N LEU A 59 -3.98 -11.86 -8.87
CA LEU A 59 -4.28 -11.51 -7.49
C LEU A 59 -3.27 -10.50 -6.95
N ILE A 60 -1.96 -10.75 -7.14
CA ILE A 60 -0.88 -9.85 -6.70
C ILE A 60 -1.04 -8.48 -7.35
N ASN A 61 -1.24 -8.42 -8.68
CA ASN A 61 -1.45 -7.17 -9.41
C ASN A 61 -2.64 -6.36 -8.87
N LYS A 62 -3.73 -7.02 -8.47
CA LYS A 62 -4.90 -6.37 -7.85
C LYS A 62 -4.56 -5.81 -6.46
N LEU A 63 -3.84 -6.57 -5.64
CA LEU A 63 -3.42 -6.15 -4.31
C LEU A 63 -2.43 -4.97 -4.37
N GLU A 64 -1.47 -4.98 -5.29
CA GLU A 64 -0.50 -3.88 -5.48
C GLU A 64 -1.19 -2.56 -5.82
N ARG A 65 -2.19 -2.59 -6.72
CA ARG A 65 -2.99 -1.40 -7.06
C ARG A 65 -3.74 -0.86 -5.85
N GLN A 66 -4.34 -1.76 -5.06
CA GLN A 66 -5.04 -1.37 -3.83
C GLN A 66 -4.07 -0.79 -2.79
N LEU A 67 -2.91 -1.43 -2.61
CA LEU A 67 -1.87 -0.99 -1.70
C LEU A 67 -1.41 0.43 -2.05
N ASN A 68 -1.05 0.67 -3.31
CA ASN A 68 -0.67 2.00 -3.79
C ASN A 68 -1.79 3.03 -3.53
N LYS A 69 -3.05 2.66 -3.77
CA LYS A 69 -4.19 3.54 -3.52
C LYS A 69 -4.35 3.89 -2.04
N VAL A 70 -4.25 2.92 -1.13
CA VAL A 70 -4.43 3.17 0.31
C VAL A 70 -3.25 3.91 0.92
N GLN A 71 -2.02 3.66 0.43
CA GLN A 71 -0.81 4.35 0.87
C GLN A 71 -0.83 5.85 0.52
N HIS A 72 -1.26 6.21 -0.68
CA HIS A 72 -1.22 7.61 -1.15
C HIS A 72 -2.54 8.38 -0.99
N LYS A 73 -3.57 7.75 -0.40
CA LYS A 73 -4.90 8.37 -0.22
C LYS A 73 -4.85 9.70 0.56
N GLY A 74 -3.98 9.79 1.58
CA GLY A 74 -3.81 11.00 2.40
C GLY A 74 -3.15 12.16 1.65
N GLU A 75 -2.25 11.87 0.72
CA GLU A 75 -1.50 12.87 -0.03
C GLU A 75 -2.36 13.62 -1.06
N ALA A 76 -3.46 13.00 -1.51
CA ALA A 76 -4.40 13.57 -2.47
C ALA A 76 -5.28 14.69 -1.87
N ARG A 77 -5.41 14.77 -0.54
CA ARG A 77 -6.24 15.76 0.16
C ARG A 77 -5.48 17.05 0.54
N ARG A 78 -4.34 17.34 -0.09
CA ARG A 78 -3.52 18.53 0.18
C ARG A 78 -4.08 19.82 -0.44
N ALA A 79 -5.36 20.09 -0.27
CA ALA A 79 -5.90 21.43 -0.37
C ALA A 79 -6.32 21.87 1.04
N THR A 80 -5.86 23.05 1.45
CA THR A 80 -6.05 23.72 2.75
C THR A 80 -5.12 23.32 3.91
N ALA A 81 -3.81 23.45 3.72
CA ALA A 81 -3.01 24.07 4.77
C ALA A 81 -3.16 25.59 4.57
N SER A 82 -4.11 26.21 5.29
CA SER A 82 -4.09 27.66 5.46
C SER A 82 -2.80 28.00 6.20
N VAL A 83 -2.05 28.98 5.72
CA VAL A 83 -0.71 29.40 6.21
C VAL A 83 -0.75 30.01 7.63
N LYS A 84 -1.83 29.80 8.38
CA LYS A 84 -2.17 30.58 9.58
C LYS A 84 -1.49 30.11 10.87
N ASP A 85 -0.85 28.96 10.89
CA ASP A 85 -0.09 28.44 12.04
C ASP A 85 1.44 28.68 11.94
N ALA A 86 1.89 29.53 11.01
CA ALA A 86 3.33 29.79 10.78
C ALA A 86 3.92 30.95 11.59
N SER A 87 3.22 31.52 12.58
CA SER A 87 3.79 32.57 13.43
C SER A 87 3.23 32.49 14.83
N PHE A 88 4.04 32.04 15.79
CA PHE A 88 4.20 32.60 17.13
C PHE A 88 5.13 31.65 17.89
N VAL A 89 6.44 31.89 17.75
CA VAL A 89 7.39 31.54 18.81
C VAL A 89 8.05 32.87 19.14
N GLU A 90 7.54 33.50 20.19
CA GLU A 90 8.17 34.68 20.79
C GLU A 90 9.52 34.27 21.35
N ALA A 91 10.52 35.10 21.08
CA ALA A 91 11.83 35.02 21.70
C ALA A 91 11.67 35.43 23.17
N GLU A 92 11.96 34.52 24.09
CA GLU A 92 12.28 34.89 25.47
C GLU A 92 13.81 34.84 25.61
N GLU A 93 14.38 36.04 25.74
CA GLU A 93 15.71 36.28 26.31
C GLU A 93 15.65 36.03 27.82
N GLU A 94 16.56 35.21 28.34
CA GLU A 94 17.36 35.52 29.54
C GLU A 94 18.65 34.69 29.57
#